data_AF-A0A1I2JHL6-F1
#
_entry.id   AF-A0A1I2JHL6-F1
#
_cell.length_a   1.000
_cell.length_b   1.000
_cell.length_c   1.000
_cell.angle_alpha   90.00
_cell.angle_beta   90.00
_cell.angle_gamma   90.00
#
_symmetry.space_group_name_H-M   'P 1'
#
loop_
_entity.id
_entity.type
_entity.pdbx_description
1 polymer ?
#
loop_
_entity_poly.entity_id
_entity_poly.type
_entity_poly.pdbx_seq_one_letter_code
_entity_poly.pdbx_strand_id
1 'polypeptide(L)' 'MSTPVDSLVRVEKGHADAEELAALTAILLARAAAGEPEEGAERPRRSTAAWRRLERTPGFRAPHSWQG' A
#
# COMPACT_ATOMS: atom_id res chain seq x y z
N MET A 1 -8.99 31.61 -7.91
CA MET A 1 -8.76 30.39 -7.12
C MET A 1 -8.59 29.26 -8.11
N SER A 2 -7.38 28.71 -8.24
CA SER A 2 -7.12 27.61 -9.18
C SER A 2 -7.68 26.34 -8.56
N THR A 3 -8.70 25.75 -9.17
CA THR A 3 -9.09 24.38 -8.88
C THR A 3 -7.90 23.49 -9.23
N PRO A 4 -7.19 22.89 -8.27
CA PRO A 4 -6.21 21.89 -8.64
C PRO A 4 -7.02 20.79 -9.33
N VAL A 5 -6.61 20.41 -10.53
CA VAL A 5 -6.95 19.10 -11.06
C VAL A 5 -6.57 18.14 -9.95
N ASP A 6 -7.56 17.48 -9.33
CA ASP A 6 -7.36 16.71 -8.11
C ASP A 6 -6.14 15.81 -8.33
N SER A 7 -5.04 16.13 -7.64
CA SER A 7 -3.81 15.37 -7.78
C SER A 7 -4.12 13.97 -7.31
N LEU A 8 -3.97 12.98 -8.18
CA LEU A 8 -4.27 11.57 -7.90
C LEU A 8 -3.56 11.05 -6.64
N VAL A 9 -2.45 11.71 -6.25
CA VAL A 9 -1.65 11.41 -5.07
C VAL A 9 -1.40 12.69 -4.28
N ARG A 10 -1.54 12.62 -2.95
CA ARG A 10 -1.21 13.69 -1.99
C ARG A 10 -0.04 13.23 -1.10
N VAL A 11 0.95 14.10 -0.92
CA VAL A 11 2.11 13.84 -0.06
C VAL A 11 1.85 14.41 1.34
N GLU A 12 1.71 13.54 2.35
CA GLU A 12 1.48 13.98 3.74
C GLU A 12 2.75 14.45 4.44
N LYS A 13 3.90 13.88 4.08
CA LYS A 13 5.18 14.16 4.73
C LYS A 13 6.33 13.96 3.75
N GLY A 14 7.32 14.84 3.80
CA GLY A 14 8.46 14.84 2.88
C GLY A 14 8.18 15.58 1.59
N HIS A 15 9.06 15.41 0.62
CA HIS A 15 8.91 15.92 -0.75
C HIS A 15 9.12 14.76 -1.71
N ALA A 16 8.33 14.72 -2.78
CA ALA A 16 8.50 13.80 -3.89
C ALA A 16 8.73 14.65 -5.14
N ASP A 17 9.70 14.24 -5.95
CA ASP A 17 9.92 14.89 -7.24
C ASP A 17 8.85 14.48 -8.26
N ALA A 18 8.89 15.09 -9.45
CA ALA A 18 7.90 14.83 -10.48
C ALA A 18 7.98 13.39 -11.00
N GLU A 19 9.19 12.85 -11.08
CA GLU A 19 9.49 11.50 -11.54
C GLU A 19 8.90 10.43 -10.60
N GLU A 20 9.04 10.60 -9.29
CA GLU A 20 8.47 9.73 -8.27
C GLU A 20 6.93 9.74 -8.31
N LEU A 21 6.32 10.93 -8.44
CA LEU A 21 4.86 11.06 -8.57
C LEU A 21 4.34 10.42 -9.86
N ALA A 22 5.07 10.58 -10.96
CA ALA A 22 4.75 9.95 -12.24
C ALA A 22 4.84 8.42 -12.16
N ALA A 23 5.90 7.89 -11.53
CA ALA A 23 6.08 6.45 -11.34
C ALA A 23 4.93 5.85 -10.50
N LEU A 24 4.57 6.49 -9.39
CA LEU A 24 3.45 6.06 -8.55
C LEU A 24 2.13 6.08 -9.31
N THR A 25 1.86 7.16 -10.06
CA THR A 25 0.64 7.28 -10.87
C THR A 25 0.57 6.20 -11.95
N ALA A 26 1.68 5.93 -12.65
CA ALA A 26 1.77 4.88 -13.66
C ALA A 26 1.48 3.50 -13.08
N ILE A 27 2.03 3.19 -11.90
CA ILE A 27 1.77 1.91 -11.21
C ILE A 27 0.29 1.79 -10.84
N LEU A 28 -0.32 2.84 -10.27
CA LEU A 28 -1.72 2.83 -9.88
C LEU A 28 -2.64 2.62 -11.10
N LEU A 29 -2.38 3.32 -12.21
CA LEU A 29 -3.12 3.13 -13.46
C LEU A 29 -2.92 1.73 -14.04
N ALA A 30 -1.70 1.21 -14.04
CA ALA A 30 -1.43 -0.15 -14.51
C ALA A 30 -2.16 -1.20 -13.66
N ARG A 31 -2.21 -1.01 -12.34
CA ARG A 31 -2.94 -1.88 -11.41
C ARG A 31 -4.45 -1.82 -11.64
N ALA A 32 -5.00 -0.63 -11.87
CA ALA A 32 -6.42 -0.47 -12.18
C ALA A 32 -6.78 -1.10 -13.54
N ALA A 33 -5.90 -0.98 -14.53
CA ALA A 33 -6.08 -1.57 -15.85
C ALA A 33 -5.90 -3.10 -15.87
N ALA A 34 -5.12 -3.67 -14.94
CA ALA A 34 -4.88 -5.10 -14.85
C ALA A 34 -6.13 -5.93 -14.43
N GLY A 35 -7.23 -5.28 -14.06
CA GLY A 35 -8.49 -5.92 -13.70
C GLY A 35 -8.48 -6.57 -12.30
N GLU A 36 -9.68 -6.82 -11.77
CA GLU A 36 -9.87 -7.65 -10.58
C GLU A 36 -9.34 -9.07 -10.88
N PRO A 37 -8.62 -9.72 -9.96
CA PRO A 37 -8.34 -11.15 -10.10
C PRO A 37 -9.68 -11.89 -10.22
N GLU A 38 -9.75 -12.88 -11.12
CA GLU A 38 -11.00 -13.59 -11.41
C GLU A 38 -11.80 -13.92 -10.14
N GLU A 39 -13.08 -13.55 -10.15
CA GLU A 39 -14.09 -13.96 -9.17
C GLU A 39 -14.17 -15.49 -9.14
N GLY A 40 -13.30 -16.14 -8.38
CA GLY A 40 -13.18 -17.59 -8.38
C GLY A 40 -11.82 -18.11 -7.95
N ALA A 41 -10.76 -17.31 -8.07
CA ALA A 41 -9.55 -17.58 -7.31
C ALA A 41 -9.90 -17.31 -5.84
N GLU A 42 -10.07 -18.38 -5.04
CA GLU A 42 -10.15 -18.29 -3.59
C GLU A 42 -8.89 -17.61 -3.07
N ARG A 43 -8.89 -16.28 -3.08
CA ARG A 43 -7.95 -15.48 -2.31
C ARG A 43 -8.13 -15.98 -0.89
N PRO A 44 -7.10 -16.54 -0.22
CA PRO A 44 -7.30 -17.11 1.10
C PRO A 44 -7.94 -16.02 1.93
N ARG A 45 -9.18 -16.26 2.35
CA ARG A 45 -9.96 -15.34 3.18
C ARG A 45 -9.19 -15.22 4.48
N ARG A 46 -8.20 -14.32 4.54
CA ARG A 46 -7.83 -13.71 5.81
C ARG A 46 -8.99 -12.77 6.13
N SER A 47 -10.07 -13.37 6.63
CA SER A 47 -11.26 -12.71 7.17
C SER A 47 -10.95 -11.83 8.38
N THR A 48 -9.68 -11.75 8.75
CA THR A 48 -9.20 -10.95 9.85
C THR A 48 -7.85 -10.42 9.41
N ALA A 49 -7.67 -9.10 9.46
CA ALA A 49 -6.33 -8.53 9.45
C ALA A 49 -5.51 -9.34 10.46
N ALA A 50 -4.34 -9.83 10.05
CA ALA A 50 -3.48 -10.69 10.87
C ALA A 50 -2.79 -9.83 11.95
N TRP A 51 -3.60 -9.13 12.75
CA TRP A 51 -3.19 -8.48 13.97
C TRP A 51 -2.44 -9.52 14.77
N ARG A 52 -1.14 -9.28 14.91
CA ARG A 52 -0.29 -10.21 15.63
C ARG A 52 -0.77 -10.23 17.06
N ARG A 53 -1.12 -11.43 17.52
CA ARG A 53 -1.28 -11.69 18.95
C ARG A 53 0.09 -11.55 19.58
N LEU A 54 0.32 -10.38 20.16
CA LEU A 54 1.60 -10.02 20.76
C LEU A 54 1.96 -11.01 21.88
N GLU A 55 0.95 -11.58 22.53
CA GLU A 55 1.06 -12.65 23.53
C GLU A 55 1.57 -14.00 22.98
N ARG A 56 1.54 -14.22 21.65
CA ARG A 56 2.05 -15.43 20.97
C ARG A 56 3.31 -15.18 20.15
N THR A 57 3.84 -13.95 20.17
CA THR A 57 5.07 -13.61 19.46
C THR A 57 6.24 -13.75 20.44
N PRO A 58 7.36 -14.42 20.08
CA PRO A 58 8.54 -14.40 20.93
C PRO A 58 8.94 -12.95 21.23
N GLY A 59 9.29 -12.69 22.50
CA GLY A 59 9.57 -11.35 23.01
C GLY A 59 10.65 -10.60 22.21
N PHE A 60 10.76 -9.29 22.48
CA PHE A 60 11.66 -8.29 21.89
C PHE A 60 12.33 -8.69 20.56
N ARG A 61 11.85 -8.08 19.47
CA ARG A 61 12.56 -8.10 18.19
C ARG A 61 13.49 -6.89 18.09
N ALA A 62 14.64 -7.09 17.48
CA ALA A 62 15.62 -6.03 17.36
C ALA A 62 15.05 -4.83 16.57
N PRO A 63 15.40 -3.57 16.95
CA PRO A 63 14.80 -2.35 16.37
C PRO A 63 14.98 -2.19 14.86
N HIS A 64 15.93 -2.92 14.28
CA HIS A 64 16.28 -2.88 12.85
C HIS A 64 15.65 -4.02 12.03
N SER A 65 14.75 -4.81 12.62
CA SER A 65 14.03 -5.85 11.87
C SER A 65 12.80 -5.26 11.18
N TRP A 66 12.78 -5.32 9.85
CA TRP A 66 11.67 -4.86 9.02
C TRP A 66 10.71 -6.01 8.63
N GLN A 67 11.10 -7.25 8.92
CA GLN A 67 10.28 -8.44 8.70
C GLN A 67 9.53 -8.78 9.98
N GLY A 68 8.23 -8.50 9.95
CA GLY A 68 7.24 -9.12 10.80
C GLY A 68 7.08 -10.58 10.42
#